data_AF-A0A1F8RFK2-F1
#
_entry.id   AF-A0A1F8RFK2-F1
#
_cell.length_a   1.000
_cell.length_b   1.000
_cell.length_c   1.000
_cell.angle_alpha   90.00
_cell.angle_beta   90.00
_cell.angle_gamma   90.00
#
_symmetry.space_group_name_H-M   'P 1'
#
loop_
_entity.id
_entity.type
_entity.pdbx_description
1 polymer ?
#
loop_
_entity_poly.entity_id
_entity_poly.type
_entity_poly.pdbx_seq_one_letter_code
_entity_poly.pdbx_strand_id
1 'polypeptide(L)'
;MAGAIPVMDPLPWADYGPVTPQRLFVFEREGNIGTTAQNEFLPSSVKTMPELQEALARSYDTGLVDKVNRAALPEGTQVAVVEHGPQHDRFQVSTPTGFALTLFTFYFPGWTAYVDGVKTPTAATDPEGFITFHVPAGAHDVLVRLEDTPLRRRGWLISGLAWAALAGLAVWRVRARPVPPYVEPLAWRPSAVFAVLVLLGMGARYVADRNSPWQVDLPSYDVPEAQHQRLERLQGNVALLAYDLPRATARPGDQVPITLYWKALGRAPRDLSVFVHFIGPDGQLWGQSDKVRPAAYFPTDRWPLNRYFRDEHLPTLRPDAPPGEYKLVAGLWDRYTGVRLHLLDSNGAVTEADGVALTSLFVVPP
;
A
#
# COMPACT_ATOMS: atom_id res chain seq x y z
N MET A 1 -28.51 -14.02 7.17
CA MET A 1 -27.65 -13.02 7.83
C MET A 1 -26.34 -13.71 8.23
N ALA A 2 -25.35 -13.71 7.34
CA ALA A 2 -23.99 -14.17 7.63
C ALA A 2 -23.04 -13.16 6.95
N GLY A 3 -23.17 -11.90 7.38
CA GLY A 3 -22.39 -10.80 6.86
C GLY A 3 -21.29 -10.45 7.87
N ALA A 4 -20.07 -10.34 7.36
CA ALA A 4 -18.91 -9.71 7.98
C ALA A 4 -18.15 -10.49 9.08
N ILE A 5 -17.37 -11.52 8.68
CA ILE A 5 -16.09 -11.82 9.37
C ILE A 5 -14.94 -11.99 8.35
N PRO A 6 -14.52 -10.98 7.55
CA PRO A 6 -13.37 -11.14 6.65
C PRO A 6 -12.03 -10.69 7.26
N VAL A 7 -11.97 -10.27 8.52
CA VAL A 7 -10.78 -9.52 9.04
C VAL A 7 -10.11 -10.12 10.29
N MET A 8 -10.68 -11.16 10.94
CA MET A 8 -10.10 -11.65 12.20
C MET A 8 -8.92 -12.60 12.03
N ASP A 9 -8.72 -13.19 10.85
CA ASP A 9 -7.64 -14.12 10.54
C ASP A 9 -6.78 -13.53 9.41
N PRO A 10 -5.80 -12.66 9.71
CA PRO A 10 -4.86 -12.25 8.68
C PRO A 10 -4.19 -13.50 8.11
N LEU A 11 -4.14 -13.60 6.78
CA LEU A 11 -3.40 -14.66 6.12
C LEU A 11 -1.99 -14.74 6.74
N PRO A 12 -1.47 -15.95 7.02
CA PRO A 12 -0.11 -16.08 7.51
C PRO A 12 0.80 -15.34 6.55
N TRP A 13 1.53 -14.35 7.07
CA TRP A 13 2.49 -13.61 6.27
C TRP A 13 3.45 -14.62 5.67
N ALA A 14 3.57 -14.61 4.34
CA ALA A 14 4.61 -15.37 3.67
C ALA A 14 5.96 -14.94 4.27
N ASP A 15 6.93 -15.85 4.31
CA ASP A 15 8.29 -15.45 4.67
C ASP A 15 8.78 -14.45 3.61
N TYR A 16 8.69 -13.18 3.96
CA TYR A 16 9.16 -12.08 3.15
C TYR A 16 10.65 -11.88 3.35
N GLY A 17 11.44 -12.86 3.83
CA GLY A 17 12.89 -12.80 3.97
C GLY A 17 13.39 -11.63 4.85
N PRO A 18 14.69 -11.30 4.77
CA PRO A 18 15.25 -10.20 5.55
C PRO A 18 14.70 -8.84 5.10
N VAL A 19 14.40 -7.98 6.07
CA VAL A 19 13.99 -6.58 5.87
C VAL A 19 15.24 -5.72 5.88
N THR A 20 15.75 -5.39 4.69
CA THR A 20 16.91 -4.49 4.51
C THR A 20 16.46 -3.15 3.93
N PRO A 21 17.20 -2.04 4.15
CA PRO A 21 16.88 -0.75 3.53
C PRO A 21 16.78 -0.80 2.00
N GLN A 22 17.69 -1.52 1.34
CA GLN A 22 17.62 -1.76 -0.11
C GLN A 22 16.30 -2.42 -0.52
N ARG A 23 15.88 -3.45 0.22
CA ARG A 23 14.65 -4.15 -0.10
C ARG A 23 13.42 -3.27 0.10
N LEU A 24 13.39 -2.49 1.17
CA LEU A 24 12.31 -1.54 1.41
C LEU A 24 12.24 -0.56 0.24
N PHE A 25 13.37 -0.01 -0.19
CA PHE A 25 13.44 0.88 -1.34
C PHE A 25 12.93 0.24 -2.65
N VAL A 26 13.33 -1.01 -2.93
CA VAL A 26 12.84 -1.76 -4.11
C VAL A 26 11.36 -2.08 -4.00
N PHE A 27 10.86 -2.41 -2.81
CA PHE A 27 9.45 -2.67 -2.56
C PHE A 27 8.60 -1.41 -2.75
N GLU A 28 9.08 -0.26 -2.28
CA GLU A 28 8.37 1.01 -2.43
C GLU A 28 8.21 1.43 -3.90
N ARG A 29 9.06 0.91 -4.79
CA ARG A 29 8.92 1.04 -6.25
C ARG A 29 7.65 0.38 -6.80
N GLU A 30 7.10 -0.62 -6.11
CA GLU A 30 5.87 -1.32 -6.55
C GLU A 30 4.59 -0.48 -6.33
N GLY A 31 4.72 0.69 -5.69
CA GLY A 31 3.69 1.74 -5.70
C GLY A 31 3.21 2.23 -4.33
N ASN A 32 3.66 1.62 -3.24
CA ASN A 32 3.36 2.11 -1.88
C ASN A 32 4.64 2.65 -1.25
N ILE A 33 4.62 3.87 -0.72
CA ILE A 33 5.75 4.44 0.03
C ILE A 33 5.44 4.29 1.52
N GLY A 34 6.20 3.49 2.25
CA GLY A 34 5.88 3.10 3.62
C GLY A 34 4.49 2.49 3.75
N THR A 35 3.61 3.14 4.51
CA THR A 35 2.21 2.73 4.73
C THR A 35 1.20 3.52 3.88
N THR A 36 1.66 4.32 2.90
CA THR A 36 0.79 5.20 2.10
C THR A 36 0.97 4.99 0.60
N ALA A 37 0.04 5.54 -0.19
CA ALA A 37 -0.02 5.34 -1.64
C ALA A 37 0.04 6.64 -2.46
N GLN A 38 -0.06 7.82 -1.83
CA GLN A 38 -0.24 9.11 -2.52
C GLN A 38 0.72 10.22 -2.07
N ASN A 39 1.95 9.88 -1.67
CA ASN A 39 2.97 10.87 -1.30
C ASN A 39 2.57 11.82 -0.14
N GLU A 40 1.63 11.39 0.71
CA GLU A 40 0.95 12.22 1.72
C GLU A 40 1.88 12.78 2.81
N PHE A 41 3.10 12.23 2.94
CA PHE A 41 4.09 12.62 3.93
C PHE A 41 5.30 13.36 3.35
N LEU A 42 5.24 13.79 2.08
CA LEU A 42 6.30 14.62 1.51
C LEU A 42 6.28 16.04 2.11
N PRO A 43 7.46 16.67 2.32
CA PRO A 43 7.52 18.06 2.74
C PRO A 43 6.81 18.99 1.76
N SER A 44 6.25 20.11 2.26
CA SER A 44 5.53 21.09 1.44
C SER A 44 6.38 21.78 0.36
N SER A 45 7.71 21.65 0.42
CA SER A 45 8.62 22.10 -0.62
C SER A 45 8.67 21.20 -1.84
N VAL A 46 8.17 19.96 -1.76
CA VAL A 46 8.17 19.01 -2.86
C VAL A 46 6.92 19.23 -3.71
N LYS A 47 7.08 19.88 -4.86
CA LYS A 47 5.99 20.15 -5.81
C LYS A 47 5.86 19.06 -6.86
N THR A 48 6.98 18.45 -7.23
CA THR A 48 7.06 17.37 -8.21
C THR A 48 7.86 16.22 -7.60
N MET A 49 7.35 15.00 -7.76
CA MET A 49 8.07 13.81 -7.33
C MET A 49 9.34 13.64 -8.18
N PRO A 50 10.55 13.59 -7.58
CA PRO A 50 11.78 13.42 -8.33
C PRO A 50 11.86 12.03 -8.96
N GLU A 51 12.55 11.94 -10.10
CA GLU A 51 12.84 10.68 -10.75
C GLU A 51 13.82 9.82 -9.93
N LEU A 52 13.68 8.52 -10.09
CA LEU A 52 14.50 7.52 -9.41
C LEU A 52 15.97 7.62 -9.87
N GLN A 53 16.88 7.71 -8.90
CA GLN A 53 18.31 7.66 -9.17
C GLN A 53 18.86 6.25 -8.92
N GLU A 54 19.15 5.50 -9.98
CA GLU A 54 19.64 4.12 -9.87
C GLU A 54 20.96 4.01 -9.10
N ALA A 55 21.80 5.05 -9.15
CA ALA A 55 23.05 5.11 -8.39
C ALA A 55 22.79 5.17 -6.88
N LEU A 56 21.83 6.00 -6.45
CA LEU A 56 21.40 6.09 -5.05
C LEU A 56 20.81 4.75 -4.59
N ALA A 57 19.94 4.14 -5.41
CA ALA A 57 19.33 2.84 -5.12
C ALA A 57 20.37 1.76 -4.80
N ARG A 58 21.42 1.65 -5.64
CA ARG A 58 22.50 0.68 -5.47
C ARG A 58 23.39 0.96 -4.26
N SER A 59 23.46 2.21 -3.80
CA SER A 59 24.29 2.57 -2.64
C SER A 59 23.73 2.04 -1.30
N TYR A 60 22.45 1.63 -1.26
CA TYR A 60 21.87 1.01 -0.06
C TYR A 60 22.48 -0.37 0.26
N ASP A 61 23.11 -1.03 -0.70
CA ASP A 61 23.72 -2.36 -0.55
C ASP A 61 25.04 -2.29 0.21
N THR A 62 25.71 -1.14 0.17
CA THR A 62 27.06 -0.96 0.72
C THR A 62 27.04 -0.46 2.18
N GLY A 63 25.89 -0.02 2.67
CA GLY A 63 25.74 0.64 3.98
C GLY A 63 26.19 2.11 4.01
N LEU A 64 26.91 2.58 2.98
CA LEU A 64 27.27 3.98 2.77
C LEU A 64 26.42 4.55 1.64
N VAL A 65 25.24 5.06 2.02
CA VAL A 65 24.25 5.57 1.07
C VAL A 65 24.74 6.89 0.47
N ASP A 66 24.90 6.90 -0.85
CA ASP A 66 25.39 8.04 -1.59
C ASP A 66 24.23 8.90 -2.09
N LYS A 67 23.92 9.93 -1.31
CA LYS A 67 22.85 10.88 -1.59
C LYS A 67 23.31 12.08 -2.42
N VAL A 68 24.54 12.11 -2.92
CA VAL A 68 25.05 13.26 -3.66
C VAL A 68 24.41 13.32 -5.05
N ASN A 69 23.88 14.49 -5.45
CA ASN A 69 23.50 14.71 -6.84
C ASN A 69 24.75 14.84 -7.72
N ARG A 70 25.33 13.70 -8.09
CA ARG A 70 26.59 13.62 -8.85
C ARG A 70 26.50 14.26 -10.24
N ALA A 71 25.32 14.27 -10.85
CA ALA A 71 25.10 14.87 -12.17
C ALA A 71 25.21 16.40 -12.16
N ALA A 72 25.03 17.04 -10.99
CA ALA A 72 25.10 18.48 -10.81
C ALA A 72 26.47 18.97 -10.28
N LEU A 73 27.47 18.09 -10.18
CA LEU A 73 28.79 18.46 -9.69
C LEU A 73 29.58 19.21 -10.77
N PRO A 74 30.28 20.33 -10.43
CA PRO A 74 31.20 20.99 -11.35
C PRO A 74 32.34 20.07 -11.81
N GLU A 75 32.92 20.37 -12.98
CA GLU A 75 34.10 19.65 -13.46
C GLU A 75 35.27 19.77 -12.47
N GLY A 76 35.95 18.65 -12.22
CA GLY A 76 37.05 18.57 -11.26
C GLY A 76 36.62 18.48 -9.79
N THR A 77 35.33 18.50 -9.49
CA THR A 77 34.81 18.28 -8.13
C THR A 77 34.80 16.80 -7.77
N GLN A 78 35.37 16.47 -6.61
CA GLN A 78 35.35 15.13 -6.03
C GLN A 78 34.59 15.16 -4.71
N VAL A 79 33.65 14.21 -4.55
CA VAL A 79 32.88 14.05 -3.32
C VAL A 79 32.93 12.59 -2.88
N ALA A 80 33.48 12.37 -1.69
CA ALA A 80 33.55 11.06 -1.04
C ALA A 80 32.61 11.03 0.18
N VAL A 81 31.79 9.98 0.26
CA VAL A 81 30.93 9.74 1.43
C VAL A 81 31.78 9.12 2.54
N VAL A 82 31.84 9.79 3.69
CA VAL A 82 32.62 9.33 4.86
C VAL A 82 31.75 8.53 5.81
N GLU A 83 30.55 9.05 6.08
CA GLU A 83 29.66 8.50 7.08
C GLU A 83 28.22 8.71 6.65
N HIS A 84 27.38 7.72 6.91
CA HIS A 84 25.95 7.77 6.66
C HIS A 84 25.19 7.26 7.88
N GLY A 85 24.15 7.99 8.27
CA GLY A 85 23.22 7.61 9.32
C GLY A 85 21.81 8.12 9.05
N PRO A 86 20.84 7.74 9.90
CA PRO A 86 19.44 8.13 9.73
C PRO A 86 19.21 9.63 9.95
N GLN A 87 20.10 10.31 10.69
CA GLN A 87 19.98 11.73 11.06
C GLN A 87 21.20 12.54 10.65
N HIS A 88 22.15 11.96 9.93
CA HIS A 88 23.34 12.67 9.46
C HIS A 88 23.97 12.01 8.24
N ASP A 89 24.68 12.82 7.47
CA ASP A 89 25.55 12.40 6.39
C ASP A 89 26.83 13.26 6.44
N ARG A 90 27.99 12.64 6.27
CA ARG A 90 29.29 13.33 6.25
C ARG A 90 30.03 13.03 4.96
N PHE A 91 30.59 14.08 4.35
CA PHE A 91 31.26 14.03 3.06
C PHE A 91 32.61 14.75 3.13
N GLN A 92 33.57 14.26 2.35
CA GLN A 92 34.79 14.98 2.00
C GLN A 92 34.63 15.52 0.59
N VAL A 93 34.66 16.85 0.46
CA VAL A 93 34.40 17.56 -0.79
C VAL A 93 35.66 18.30 -1.19
N SER A 94 36.17 18.04 -2.40
CA SER A 94 37.27 18.81 -3.00
C SER A 94 36.77 19.41 -4.31
N THR A 95 36.73 20.73 -4.42
CA THR A 95 36.16 21.43 -5.57
C THR A 95 37.02 22.63 -5.99
N PRO A 96 37.27 22.84 -7.30
CA PRO A 96 38.05 23.99 -7.79
C PRO A 96 37.26 25.31 -7.71
N THR A 97 35.93 25.24 -7.74
CA THR A 97 35.04 26.40 -7.69
C THR A 97 33.98 26.21 -6.62
N GLY A 98 33.50 27.33 -6.05
CA GLY A 98 32.38 27.28 -5.11
C GLY A 98 31.08 26.93 -5.85
N PHE A 99 30.26 26.05 -5.26
CA PHE A 99 29.04 25.57 -5.90
C PHE A 99 27.94 25.28 -4.86
N ALA A 100 26.71 25.03 -5.33
CA ALA A 100 25.62 24.58 -4.48
C ALA A 100 25.55 23.05 -4.48
N LEU A 101 25.96 22.42 -3.38
CA LEU A 101 25.87 20.98 -3.22
C LEU A 101 24.41 20.60 -2.90
N THR A 102 23.85 19.74 -3.74
CA THR A 102 22.47 19.23 -3.58
C THR A 102 22.52 17.76 -3.21
N LEU A 103 21.75 17.37 -2.19
CA LEU A 103 21.64 15.98 -1.74
C LEU A 103 20.22 15.47 -1.98
N PHE A 104 20.08 14.18 -2.31
CA PHE A 104 18.81 13.46 -2.43
C PHE A 104 18.15 13.19 -1.06
N THR A 105 18.20 14.17 -0.17
CA THR A 105 17.49 14.25 1.10
C THR A 105 16.49 15.39 0.98
N PHE A 106 15.20 15.13 1.19
CA PHE A 106 14.21 16.21 1.17
C PHE A 106 14.47 17.21 2.29
N TYR A 107 14.30 18.49 1.97
CA TYR A 107 14.42 19.56 2.94
C TYR A 107 13.34 19.44 4.02
N PHE A 108 13.74 19.54 5.28
CA PHE A 108 12.85 19.61 6.42
C PHE A 108 13.44 20.55 7.49
N PRO A 109 12.61 21.38 8.17
CA PRO A 109 13.09 22.24 9.25
C PRO A 109 13.86 21.45 10.33
N GLY A 110 15.14 21.77 10.50
CA GLY A 110 16.04 21.11 11.44
C GLY A 110 17.29 20.54 10.77
N TRP A 111 17.19 20.12 9.50
CA TRP A 111 18.40 19.78 8.74
C TRP A 111 19.31 20.99 8.64
N THR A 112 20.57 20.80 9.02
CA THR A 112 21.59 21.84 9.05
C THR A 112 22.86 21.30 8.42
N ALA A 113 23.42 22.06 7.48
CA ALA A 113 24.73 21.78 6.90
C ALA A 113 25.83 22.54 7.63
N TYR A 114 27.00 21.92 7.73
CA TYR A 114 28.22 22.47 8.26
C TYR A 114 29.33 22.25 7.24
N VAL A 115 30.08 23.30 6.92
CA VAL A 115 31.28 23.23 6.09
C VAL A 115 32.45 23.61 6.99
N ASP A 116 33.37 22.67 7.22
CA ASP A 116 34.48 22.78 8.18
C ASP A 116 34.02 23.21 9.58
N GLY A 117 32.86 22.69 10.02
CA GLY A 117 32.25 23.01 11.31
C GLY A 117 31.51 24.36 11.37
N VAL A 118 31.52 25.15 10.29
CA VAL A 118 30.77 26.40 10.21
C VAL A 118 29.36 26.12 9.70
N LYS A 119 28.35 26.57 10.44
CA LYS A 119 26.93 26.39 10.07
C LYS A 119 26.61 27.17 8.79
N THR A 120 26.21 26.44 7.76
CA THR A 120 25.88 26.97 6.43
C THR A 120 24.37 26.98 6.22
N PRO A 121 23.78 28.09 5.73
CA PRO A 121 22.36 28.13 5.39
C PRO A 121 21.99 27.07 4.36
N THR A 122 20.91 26.35 4.62
CA THR A 122 20.34 25.32 3.75
C THR A 122 19.04 25.82 3.15
N ALA A 123 18.77 25.47 1.90
CA ALA A 123 17.51 25.76 1.21
C ALA A 123 16.91 24.46 0.62
N ALA A 124 15.66 24.56 0.17
CA ALA A 124 15.03 23.53 -0.64
C ALA A 124 15.20 23.86 -2.13
N THR A 125 15.47 22.87 -2.97
CA THR A 125 15.40 23.03 -4.43
C THR A 125 13.95 23.16 -4.89
N ASP A 126 13.75 23.80 -6.05
CA ASP A 126 12.43 23.92 -6.69
C ASP A 126 12.56 23.32 -8.10
N PRO A 127 11.75 22.31 -8.50
CA PRO A 127 10.53 21.80 -7.85
C PRO A 127 10.67 20.59 -6.92
N GLU A 128 11.83 19.93 -6.84
CA GLU A 128 11.96 18.62 -6.18
C GLU A 128 12.04 18.70 -4.64
N GLY A 129 12.33 19.87 -4.07
CA GLY A 129 12.35 20.06 -2.62
C GLY A 129 13.55 19.41 -1.90
N PHE A 130 14.65 19.14 -2.59
CA PHE A 130 15.87 18.57 -2.00
C PHE A 130 16.66 19.60 -1.20
N ILE A 131 17.44 19.14 -0.22
CA ILE A 131 18.34 20.03 0.52
C ILE A 131 19.51 20.47 -0.36
N THR A 132 19.78 21.78 -0.36
CA THR A 132 20.91 22.38 -1.05
C THR A 132 21.59 23.45 -0.20
N PHE A 133 22.91 23.57 -0.32
CA PHE A 133 23.72 24.56 0.42
C PHE A 133 25.03 24.85 -0.31
N HIS A 134 25.64 26.01 -0.03
CA HIS A 134 26.87 26.43 -0.70
C HIS A 134 28.12 25.80 -0.07
N VAL A 135 29.01 25.29 -0.92
CA VAL A 135 30.36 24.82 -0.55
C VAL A 135 31.38 25.70 -1.30
N PRO A 136 32.31 26.36 -0.61
CA PRO A 136 33.33 27.18 -1.24
C PRO A 136 34.38 26.34 -2.00
N ALA A 137 35.23 27.01 -2.77
CA ALA A 137 36.36 26.37 -3.46
C ALA A 137 37.41 25.88 -2.44
N GLY A 138 37.91 24.66 -2.64
CA GLY A 138 38.88 24.02 -1.75
C GLY A 138 38.49 22.59 -1.36
N ALA A 139 39.22 22.06 -0.37
CA ALA A 139 38.92 20.79 0.27
C ALA A 139 38.24 21.04 1.61
N HIS A 140 37.07 20.43 1.82
CA HIS A 140 36.17 20.72 2.93
C HIS A 140 35.59 19.43 3.53
N ASP A 141 35.46 19.43 4.85
CA ASP A 141 34.65 18.46 5.58
C ASP A 141 33.22 18.98 5.68
N VAL A 142 32.28 18.26 5.05
CA VAL A 142 30.87 18.66 4.99
C VAL A 142 30.04 17.71 5.84
N LEU A 143 29.38 18.24 6.87
CA LEU A 143 28.47 17.50 7.73
C LEU A 143 27.05 18.04 7.57
N VAL A 144 26.11 17.19 7.20
CA VAL A 144 24.69 17.50 7.19
C VAL A 144 24.01 16.68 8.26
N ARG A 145 23.32 17.32 9.22
CA ARG A 145 22.65 16.61 10.31
C ARG A 145 21.30 17.23 10.67
N LEU A 146 20.40 16.40 11.17
CA LEU A 146 19.10 16.81 11.67
C LEU A 146 19.25 17.33 13.12
N GLU A 147 19.13 18.63 13.30
CA GLU A 147 19.13 19.27 14.62
C GLU A 147 17.72 19.38 15.22
N ASP A 148 17.68 19.56 16.53
CA ASP A 148 16.45 19.88 17.24
C ASP A 148 15.92 21.26 16.87
N THR A 149 14.65 21.30 16.46
CA THR A 149 13.96 22.54 16.16
C THR A 149 13.52 23.28 17.44
N PRO A 150 13.35 24.60 17.40
CA PRO A 150 12.81 25.36 18.53
C PRO A 150 11.46 24.82 19.03
N LEU A 151 10.60 24.36 18.11
CA LEU A 151 9.31 23.77 18.45
C LEU A 151 9.49 22.46 19.22
N ARG A 152 10.39 21.58 18.77
CA ARG A 152 10.68 20.32 19.47
C ARG A 152 11.27 20.55 20.86
N ARG A 153 12.18 21.53 21.01
CA ARG A 153 12.73 21.91 22.33
C ARG A 153 11.65 22.40 23.29
N ARG A 154 10.69 23.21 22.82
CA ARG A 154 9.53 23.64 23.63
C ARG A 154 8.64 22.46 23.99
N GLY A 155 8.44 21.51 23.08
CA GLY A 155 7.71 20.26 23.34
C GLY A 155 8.33 19.48 24.49
N TRP A 156 9.65 19.26 24.45
CA TRP A 156 10.38 18.60 25.54
C TRP A 156 10.21 19.31 26.89
N LEU A 157 10.26 20.65 26.90
CA LEU A 157 10.05 21.43 28.12
C LEU A 157 8.64 21.22 28.69
N ILE A 158 7.60 21.30 27.85
CA ILE A 158 6.20 21.11 28.27
C ILE A 158 6.00 19.70 28.83
N SER A 159 6.50 18.67 28.14
CA SER A 159 6.44 17.28 28.62
C SER A 159 7.18 17.10 29.95
N GLY A 160 8.34 17.73 30.12
CA GLY A 160 9.08 17.71 31.37
C GLY A 160 8.31 18.37 32.52
N LEU A 161 7.69 19.53 32.28
CA LEU A 161 6.84 20.22 33.27
C LEU A 161 5.60 19.40 33.65
N ALA A 162 4.96 18.74 32.68
CA ALA A 162 3.84 17.85 32.93
C ALA A 162 4.25 16.65 33.81
N TRP A 163 5.40 16.03 33.52
CA TRP A 163 5.95 14.96 34.34
C TRP A 163 6.27 15.42 35.77
N ALA A 164 6.87 16.60 35.92
CA ALA A 164 7.15 17.17 37.24
C ALA A 164 5.86 17.46 38.02
N ALA A 165 4.80 17.94 37.36
CA ALA A 165 3.49 18.15 37.98
C ALA A 165 2.84 16.83 38.42
N LEU A 166 2.90 15.79 37.60
CA LEU A 166 2.39 14.46 37.95
C LEU A 166 3.16 13.84 39.12
N ALA A 167 4.50 13.95 39.11
CA ALA A 167 5.33 13.49 40.22
C ALA A 167 5.03 14.27 41.51
N GLY A 168 4.85 15.59 41.41
CA GLY A 168 4.43 16.44 42.52
C GLY A 168 3.07 16.05 43.09
N LEU A 169 2.08 15.77 42.23
CA LEU A 169 0.76 15.29 42.64
C LEU A 169 0.83 13.92 43.34
N ALA A 170 1.66 13.00 42.82
CA ALA A 170 1.87 11.69 43.42
C ALA A 170 2.49 11.81 44.82
N VAL A 171 3.54 12.62 44.99
CA VAL A 171 4.18 12.88 46.28
C VAL A 171 3.19 13.57 47.24
N TRP A 172 2.41 14.54 46.76
CA TRP A 172 1.39 15.21 47.55
C TRP A 172 0.31 14.23 48.03
N ARG A 173 -0.17 13.31 47.17
CA ARG A 173 -1.11 12.25 47.56
C ARG A 173 -0.53 11.28 48.59
N VAL A 174 0.76 10.95 48.52
CA VAL A 174 1.42 10.10 49.52
C VAL A 174 1.58 10.82 50.88
N ARG A 175 1.73 12.15 50.87
CA ARG A 175 1.86 12.96 52.10
C ARG A 175 0.52 13.39 52.70
N ALA A 176 -0.54 13.48 51.90
CA ALA A 176 -1.89 13.64 52.42
C ALA A 176 -2.23 12.44 53.31
N ARG A 177 -2.80 12.68 54.51
CA ARG A 177 -3.13 11.60 55.45
C ARG A 177 -3.92 10.51 54.72
N PRO A 178 -3.55 9.23 54.82
CA PRO A 178 -4.30 8.18 54.16
C PRO A 178 -5.73 8.19 54.73
N VAL A 179 -6.69 8.58 53.91
CA VAL A 179 -8.06 8.07 54.09
C VAL A 179 -7.89 6.56 53.97
N PRO A 180 -8.24 5.75 54.97
CA PRO A 180 -8.10 4.30 54.85
C PRO A 180 -8.83 3.90 53.57
N PRO A 181 -8.13 3.34 52.57
CA PRO A 181 -8.80 2.95 51.34
C PRO A 181 -9.90 1.97 51.74
N TYR A 182 -11.11 2.16 51.20
CA TYR A 182 -12.05 1.06 51.12
C TYR A 182 -11.42 0.06 50.16
N VAL A 183 -10.61 -0.85 50.70
CA VAL A 183 -10.05 -1.97 49.97
C VAL A 183 -11.22 -2.96 49.87
N GLU A 184 -11.97 -2.93 48.77
CA GLU A 184 -12.56 -4.20 48.37
C GLU A 184 -11.37 -5.12 48.11
N PRO A 185 -11.21 -6.22 48.86
CA PRO A 185 -10.19 -7.20 48.53
C PRO A 185 -10.45 -7.59 47.09
N LEU A 186 -9.47 -7.36 46.20
CA LEU A 186 -9.55 -7.86 44.83
C LEU A 186 -9.96 -9.31 44.95
N ALA A 187 -11.17 -9.62 44.49
CA ALA A 187 -11.71 -10.95 44.61
C ALA A 187 -10.86 -11.80 43.65
N TRP A 188 -9.76 -12.34 44.17
CA TRP A 188 -8.74 -13.00 43.37
C TRP A 188 -9.32 -14.21 42.64
N ARG A 189 -10.41 -14.78 43.18
CA ARG A 189 -11.18 -15.85 42.55
C ARG A 189 -11.81 -15.41 41.23
N PRO A 190 -12.70 -14.40 41.15
CA PRO A 190 -13.22 -13.94 39.86
C PRO A 190 -12.14 -13.36 38.94
N SER A 191 -11.09 -12.70 39.46
CA SER A 191 -9.97 -12.24 38.61
C SER A 191 -9.17 -13.40 38.01
N ALA A 192 -8.91 -14.46 38.77
CA ALA A 192 -8.25 -15.67 38.27
C ALA A 192 -9.14 -16.45 37.31
N VAL A 193 -10.44 -16.57 37.61
CA VAL A 193 -11.42 -17.18 36.70
C VAL A 193 -11.47 -16.39 35.39
N PHE A 194 -11.52 -15.06 35.45
CA PHE A 194 -11.48 -14.21 34.25
C PHE A 194 -10.18 -14.39 33.47
N ALA A 195 -9.01 -14.38 34.13
CA ALA A 195 -7.73 -14.61 33.47
C ALA A 195 -7.66 -15.99 32.81
N VAL A 196 -8.15 -17.04 33.47
CA VAL A 196 -8.23 -18.40 32.90
C VAL A 196 -9.20 -18.45 31.73
N LEU A 197 -10.36 -17.80 31.80
CA LEU A 197 -11.30 -17.71 30.68
C LEU A 197 -10.70 -16.96 29.49
N VAL A 198 -9.94 -15.89 29.73
CA VAL A 198 -9.20 -15.18 28.68
C VAL A 198 -8.15 -16.10 28.06
N LEU A 199 -7.35 -16.79 28.86
CA LEU A 199 -6.32 -17.72 28.36
C LEU A 199 -6.92 -18.92 27.61
N LEU A 200 -8.04 -19.47 28.09
CA LEU A 200 -8.79 -20.52 27.40
C LEU A 200 -9.40 -20.00 26.10
N GLY A 201 -9.94 -18.78 26.10
CA GLY A 201 -10.43 -18.12 24.89
C GLY A 201 -9.32 -17.89 23.86
N MET A 202 -8.15 -17.43 24.30
CA MET A 202 -6.96 -17.28 23.45
C MET A 202 -6.45 -18.62 22.92
N GLY A 203 -6.42 -19.66 23.76
CA GLY A 203 -6.02 -21.01 23.37
C GLY A 203 -7.01 -21.65 22.38
N ALA A 204 -8.31 -21.51 22.64
CA ALA A 204 -9.37 -21.96 21.74
C ALA A 204 -9.32 -21.22 20.40
N ARG A 205 -9.09 -19.91 20.40
CA ARG A 205 -8.83 -19.09 19.20
C ARG A 205 -7.61 -19.63 18.44
N TYR A 206 -6.48 -19.82 19.10
CA TYR A 206 -5.24 -20.31 18.50
C TYR A 206 -5.41 -21.69 17.83
N VAL A 207 -6.13 -22.61 18.49
CA VAL A 207 -6.45 -23.92 17.91
C VAL A 207 -7.44 -23.80 16.76
N ALA A 208 -8.43 -22.91 16.87
CA ALA A 208 -9.39 -22.62 15.80
C ALA A 208 -8.74 -21.94 14.58
N ASP A 209 -7.64 -21.20 14.74
CA ASP A 209 -6.93 -20.58 13.60
C ASP A 209 -6.09 -21.60 12.84
N ARG A 210 -5.48 -22.57 13.56
CA ARG A 210 -4.67 -23.61 12.93
C ARG A 210 -5.47 -24.73 12.30
N ASN A 211 -6.58 -25.11 12.90
CA ASN A 211 -7.38 -26.28 12.50
C ASN A 211 -8.79 -25.87 12.06
N SER A 212 -8.97 -24.65 11.56
CA SER A 212 -10.26 -23.99 11.47
C SER A 212 -11.34 -24.85 10.81
N PRO A 213 -12.30 -25.40 11.58
CA PRO A 213 -13.42 -26.13 11.00
C PRO A 213 -14.39 -25.20 10.25
N TRP A 214 -14.15 -23.88 10.31
CA TRP A 214 -14.91 -22.83 9.64
C TRP A 214 -14.21 -22.24 8.42
N GLN A 215 -12.91 -22.52 8.22
CA GLN A 215 -12.26 -22.26 6.93
C GLN A 215 -12.63 -23.41 6.00
N VAL A 216 -13.67 -23.20 5.22
CA VAL A 216 -13.98 -24.10 4.10
C VAL A 216 -12.94 -23.81 3.03
N ASP A 217 -11.88 -24.63 2.99
CA ASP A 217 -11.07 -24.73 1.78
C ASP A 217 -12.01 -25.22 0.67
N LEU A 218 -12.17 -24.39 -0.36
CA LEU A 218 -12.91 -24.74 -1.57
C LEU A 218 -11.87 -24.99 -2.68
N PRO A 219 -11.15 -26.13 -2.64
CA PRO A 219 -10.23 -26.50 -3.72
C PRO A 219 -11.00 -26.71 -5.03
N SER A 220 -12.32 -26.92 -4.96
CA SER A 220 -13.21 -27.00 -6.12
C SER A 220 -13.17 -25.72 -6.97
N TYR A 221 -13.43 -25.91 -8.26
CA TYR A 221 -13.70 -24.83 -9.22
C TYR A 221 -15.19 -24.47 -9.25
N ASP A 222 -16.01 -25.24 -8.54
CA ASP A 222 -17.45 -25.00 -8.42
C ASP A 222 -17.75 -23.97 -7.33
N VAL A 223 -18.70 -23.09 -7.61
CA VAL A 223 -19.22 -22.08 -6.69
C VAL A 223 -20.71 -22.39 -6.41
N PRO A 224 -21.06 -23.21 -5.41
CA PRO A 224 -22.42 -23.77 -5.27
C PRO A 224 -23.54 -22.73 -5.18
N GLU A 225 -23.24 -21.52 -4.70
CA GLU A 225 -24.19 -20.42 -4.54
C GLU A 225 -24.43 -19.62 -5.84
N ALA A 226 -23.57 -19.81 -6.85
CA ALA A 226 -23.64 -19.01 -8.07
C ALA A 226 -24.70 -19.51 -9.06
N GLN A 227 -25.38 -18.58 -9.72
CA GLN A 227 -26.43 -18.84 -10.71
C GLN A 227 -25.90 -19.51 -11.97
N HIS A 228 -24.71 -19.12 -12.43
CA HIS A 228 -24.09 -19.64 -13.65
C HIS A 228 -22.65 -20.09 -13.39
N GLN A 229 -22.40 -21.40 -13.44
CA GLN A 229 -21.05 -21.96 -13.42
C GLN A 229 -20.39 -21.76 -14.78
N ARG A 230 -19.22 -21.10 -14.80
CA ARG A 230 -18.48 -20.84 -16.03
C ARG A 230 -16.99 -20.68 -15.74
N LEU A 231 -16.29 -21.80 -15.81
CA LEU A 231 -14.85 -21.85 -15.62
C LEU A 231 -14.13 -21.38 -16.88
N GLU A 232 -13.54 -20.19 -16.83
CA GLU A 232 -12.79 -19.58 -17.93
C GLU A 232 -11.43 -19.15 -17.40
N ARG A 233 -10.36 -19.62 -18.04
CA ARG A 233 -8.98 -19.34 -17.63
C ARG A 233 -8.46 -18.14 -18.38
N LEU A 234 -7.81 -17.21 -17.69
CA LEU A 234 -7.20 -16.04 -18.30
C LEU A 234 -5.68 -16.12 -18.16
N GLN A 235 -5.00 -15.38 -19.03
CA GLN A 235 -3.60 -15.02 -18.80
C GLN A 235 -3.41 -14.41 -17.41
N GLY A 236 -2.22 -14.59 -16.83
CA GLY A 236 -1.92 -14.07 -15.49
C GLY A 236 -2.33 -14.97 -14.33
N ASN A 237 -2.56 -16.26 -14.58
CA ASN A 237 -2.85 -17.28 -13.55
C ASN A 237 -4.14 -17.01 -12.76
N VAL A 238 -5.16 -16.44 -13.40
CA VAL A 238 -6.47 -16.18 -12.79
C VAL A 238 -7.56 -16.83 -13.63
N ALA A 239 -8.63 -17.29 -12.98
CA ALA A 239 -9.82 -17.81 -13.64
C ALA A 239 -11.08 -17.14 -13.12
N LEU A 240 -12.04 -16.92 -14.02
CA LEU A 240 -13.44 -16.72 -13.64
C LEU A 240 -14.03 -18.12 -13.41
N LEU A 241 -14.67 -18.33 -12.26
CA LEU A 241 -15.30 -19.61 -11.91
C LEU A 241 -16.80 -19.62 -12.24
N ALA A 242 -17.47 -18.50 -11.93
CA ALA A 242 -18.91 -18.37 -12.01
C ALA A 242 -19.32 -16.90 -12.01
N TYR A 243 -20.59 -16.64 -12.30
CA TYR A 243 -21.19 -15.32 -12.14
C TYR A 243 -22.68 -15.40 -11.75
N ASP A 244 -23.16 -14.34 -11.10
CA ASP A 244 -24.58 -14.09 -10.85
C ASP A 244 -25.06 -12.95 -11.72
N LEU A 245 -26.18 -13.17 -12.41
CA LEU A 245 -26.88 -12.19 -13.20
C LEU A 245 -28.38 -12.28 -12.87
N PRO A 246 -28.83 -11.65 -11.75
CA PRO A 246 -30.19 -11.82 -11.25
C PRO A 246 -31.29 -11.37 -12.22
N ARG A 247 -30.94 -10.53 -13.19
CA ARG A 247 -31.85 -10.05 -14.24
C ARG A 247 -31.10 -10.03 -15.57
N ALA A 248 -31.70 -10.61 -16.60
CA ALA A 248 -31.20 -10.56 -17.97
C ALA A 248 -31.86 -9.43 -18.80
N THR A 249 -32.62 -8.54 -18.14
CA THR A 249 -33.28 -7.39 -18.77
C THR A 249 -33.15 -6.15 -17.89
N ALA A 250 -32.99 -4.98 -18.51
CA ALA A 250 -32.94 -3.68 -17.82
C ALA A 250 -33.34 -2.53 -18.75
N ARG A 251 -33.86 -1.44 -18.19
CA ARG A 251 -34.18 -0.22 -18.96
C ARG A 251 -32.96 0.71 -19.03
N PRO A 252 -32.88 1.60 -20.03
CA PRO A 252 -31.87 2.66 -20.05
C PRO A 252 -31.89 3.46 -18.75
N GLY A 253 -30.71 3.68 -18.14
CA GLY A 253 -30.56 4.34 -16.85
C GLY A 253 -30.58 3.41 -15.62
N ASP A 254 -30.99 2.14 -15.77
CA ASP A 254 -30.98 1.19 -14.66
C ASP A 254 -29.55 0.75 -14.29
N GLN A 255 -29.35 0.42 -13.02
CA GLN A 255 -28.15 -0.27 -12.54
C GLN A 255 -28.40 -1.78 -12.57
N VAL A 256 -27.47 -2.52 -13.16
CA VAL A 256 -27.57 -3.98 -13.28
C VAL A 256 -26.61 -4.63 -12.28
N PRO A 257 -27.10 -5.31 -11.23
CA PRO A 257 -26.24 -6.02 -10.30
C PRO A 257 -25.64 -7.26 -10.97
N ILE A 258 -24.32 -7.38 -10.94
CA ILE A 258 -23.57 -8.52 -11.46
C ILE A 258 -22.58 -8.94 -10.38
N THR A 259 -22.49 -10.24 -10.07
CA THR A 259 -21.45 -10.75 -9.16
C THR A 259 -20.53 -11.68 -9.94
N LEU A 260 -19.22 -11.46 -9.85
CA LEU A 260 -18.21 -12.33 -10.46
C LEU A 260 -17.47 -13.10 -9.37
N TYR A 261 -17.15 -14.36 -9.66
CA TYR A 261 -16.38 -15.22 -8.75
C TYR A 261 -15.04 -15.56 -9.39
N TRP A 262 -13.96 -15.02 -8.82
CA TRP A 262 -12.61 -15.15 -9.36
C TRP A 262 -11.71 -16.03 -8.48
N LYS A 263 -10.80 -16.80 -9.07
CA LYS A 263 -9.83 -17.61 -8.32
C LYS A 263 -8.44 -17.53 -8.94
N ALA A 264 -7.43 -17.44 -8.09
CA ALA A 264 -6.04 -17.55 -8.51
C ALA A 264 -5.69 -19.02 -8.74
N LEU A 265 -5.17 -19.33 -9.94
CA LEU A 265 -4.59 -20.62 -10.30
C LEU A 265 -3.11 -20.71 -9.91
N GLY A 266 -2.48 -19.56 -9.71
CA GLY A 266 -1.10 -19.37 -9.33
C GLY A 266 -0.89 -17.91 -8.93
N ARG A 267 0.34 -17.56 -8.55
CA ARG A 267 0.65 -16.15 -8.27
C ARG A 267 0.48 -15.33 -9.55
N ALA A 268 -0.42 -14.33 -9.52
CA ALA A 268 -0.54 -13.40 -10.64
C ALA A 268 0.75 -12.57 -10.75
N PRO A 269 1.20 -12.25 -11.97
CA PRO A 269 2.47 -11.54 -12.16
C PRO A 269 2.43 -10.10 -11.62
N ARG A 270 1.24 -9.48 -11.54
CA ARG A 270 1.00 -8.09 -11.11
C ARG A 270 -0.41 -7.92 -10.55
N ASP A 271 -0.67 -6.75 -9.96
CA ASP A 271 -1.99 -6.30 -9.51
C ASP A 271 -2.87 -5.88 -10.70
N LEU A 272 -3.75 -6.79 -11.13
CA LEU A 272 -4.71 -6.66 -12.22
C LEU A 272 -5.95 -5.85 -11.82
N SER A 273 -6.48 -5.11 -12.78
CA SER A 273 -7.77 -4.43 -12.72
C SER A 273 -8.86 -5.28 -13.39
N VAL A 274 -10.13 -5.04 -13.04
CA VAL A 274 -11.29 -5.74 -13.61
C VAL A 274 -12.19 -4.76 -14.36
N PHE A 275 -12.83 -5.24 -15.42
CA PHE A 275 -13.87 -4.51 -16.14
C PHE A 275 -15.11 -5.38 -16.36
N VAL A 276 -16.26 -4.72 -16.43
CA VAL A 276 -17.55 -5.31 -16.84
C VAL A 276 -18.21 -4.35 -17.81
N HIS A 277 -18.43 -4.77 -19.05
CA HIS A 277 -18.87 -3.94 -20.17
C HIS A 277 -20.16 -4.47 -20.79
N PHE A 278 -21.12 -3.57 -21.02
CA PHE A 278 -22.29 -3.79 -21.86
C PHE A 278 -21.98 -3.32 -23.27
N ILE A 279 -21.90 -4.27 -24.19
CA ILE A 279 -21.70 -4.01 -25.61
C ILE A 279 -23.05 -4.14 -26.31
N GLY A 280 -23.50 -3.06 -26.95
CA GLY A 280 -24.79 -2.99 -27.63
C GLY A 280 -24.80 -3.70 -28.98
N PRO A 281 -25.97 -3.74 -29.65
CA PRO A 281 -26.11 -4.36 -30.97
C PRO A 281 -25.31 -3.65 -32.06
N ASP A 282 -24.96 -2.37 -31.83
CA ASP A 282 -24.08 -1.56 -32.67
C ASP A 282 -22.58 -1.83 -32.40
N GLY A 283 -22.25 -2.73 -31.47
CA GLY A 283 -20.88 -3.03 -31.06
C GLY A 283 -20.26 -1.96 -30.15
N GLN A 284 -21.02 -0.95 -29.71
CA GLN A 284 -20.51 0.13 -28.87
C GLN A 284 -20.70 -0.17 -27.38
N LEU A 285 -19.93 0.52 -26.54
CA LEU A 285 -20.01 0.44 -25.09
C LEU A 285 -21.16 1.32 -24.55
N TRP A 286 -22.14 0.69 -23.92
CA TRP A 286 -23.34 1.35 -23.40
C TRP A 286 -23.47 1.32 -21.88
N GLY A 287 -22.59 0.61 -21.19
CA GLY A 287 -22.54 0.57 -19.74
C GLY A 287 -21.25 -0.08 -19.28
N GLN A 288 -20.67 0.40 -18.19
CA GLN A 288 -19.42 -0.15 -17.67
C GLN A 288 -19.35 -0.12 -16.15
N SER A 289 -18.57 -1.03 -15.59
CA SER A 289 -18.13 -1.01 -14.20
C SER A 289 -16.69 -1.49 -14.15
N ASP A 290 -15.78 -0.53 -14.06
CA ASP A 290 -14.34 -0.78 -14.02
C ASP A 290 -13.83 -0.51 -12.59
N LYS A 291 -13.02 -1.42 -12.08
CA LYS A 291 -12.40 -1.28 -10.75
C LYS A 291 -10.90 -1.48 -10.83
N VAL A 292 -10.18 -0.73 -10.00
CA VAL A 292 -8.72 -0.83 -9.85
C VAL A 292 -8.29 -2.23 -9.42
N ARG A 293 -9.15 -2.96 -8.69
CA ARG A 293 -8.91 -4.35 -8.26
C ARG A 293 -10.22 -5.14 -8.25
N PRO A 294 -10.20 -6.41 -8.67
CA PRO A 294 -11.33 -7.29 -8.43
C PRO A 294 -11.53 -7.51 -6.92
N ALA A 295 -12.79 -7.57 -6.51
CA ALA A 295 -13.21 -7.67 -5.10
C ALA A 295 -12.69 -6.52 -4.20
N ALA A 296 -12.31 -5.39 -4.81
CA ALA A 296 -12.00 -4.06 -4.25
C ALA A 296 -10.90 -3.93 -3.18
N TYR A 297 -10.52 -5.00 -2.47
CA TYR A 297 -9.71 -4.88 -1.25
C TYR A 297 -8.39 -5.64 -1.27
N PHE A 298 -8.21 -6.64 -2.14
CA PHE A 298 -7.02 -7.49 -2.11
C PHE A 298 -6.32 -7.57 -3.48
N PRO A 299 -5.03 -7.18 -3.56
CA PRO A 299 -4.25 -7.26 -4.80
C PRO A 299 -4.21 -8.67 -5.37
N THR A 300 -4.40 -8.80 -6.69
CA THR A 300 -4.51 -10.10 -7.38
C THR A 300 -3.21 -10.92 -7.35
N ASP A 301 -2.06 -10.26 -7.27
CA ASP A 301 -0.73 -10.89 -7.10
C ASP A 301 -0.54 -11.54 -5.72
N ARG A 302 -1.45 -11.29 -4.78
CA ARG A 302 -1.43 -11.86 -3.42
C ARG A 302 -2.59 -12.81 -3.15
N TRP A 303 -3.42 -13.10 -4.14
CA TRP A 303 -4.55 -13.99 -3.95
C TRP A 303 -4.10 -15.40 -3.54
N PRO A 304 -4.63 -15.96 -2.43
CA PRO A 304 -4.40 -17.33 -2.05
C PRO A 304 -5.07 -18.31 -3.04
N LEU A 305 -4.47 -19.49 -3.22
CA LEU A 305 -4.89 -20.49 -4.21
C LEU A 305 -6.06 -21.37 -3.73
N ASN A 306 -6.37 -21.38 -2.43
CA ASN A 306 -7.35 -22.26 -1.79
C ASN A 306 -8.76 -21.65 -1.65
N ARG A 307 -9.01 -20.44 -2.19
CA ARG A 307 -10.32 -19.77 -2.14
C ARG A 307 -10.57 -18.94 -3.39
N TYR A 308 -11.82 -18.57 -3.60
CA TYR A 308 -12.24 -17.60 -4.61
C TYR A 308 -12.66 -16.28 -3.96
N PHE A 309 -12.71 -15.23 -4.77
CA PHE A 309 -13.11 -13.89 -4.40
C PHE A 309 -14.41 -13.52 -5.08
N ARG A 310 -15.35 -13.00 -4.30
CA ARG A 310 -16.65 -12.50 -4.75
C ARG A 310 -16.52 -11.02 -5.07
N ASP A 311 -16.86 -10.63 -6.29
CA ASP A 311 -16.70 -9.27 -6.82
C ASP A 311 -18.03 -8.70 -7.35
N GLU A 312 -18.57 -7.71 -6.65
CA GLU A 312 -19.89 -7.14 -6.95
C GLU A 312 -19.80 -5.90 -7.85
N HIS A 313 -20.42 -5.93 -9.02
CA HIS A 313 -20.48 -4.83 -9.96
C HIS A 313 -21.90 -4.27 -10.07
N LEU A 314 -21.98 -2.94 -10.22
CA LEU A 314 -23.23 -2.21 -10.47
C LEU A 314 -23.07 -1.26 -11.67
N PRO A 315 -22.79 -1.79 -12.88
CA PRO A 315 -22.79 -0.98 -14.09
C PRO A 315 -24.14 -0.33 -14.32
N THR A 316 -24.11 0.98 -14.58
CA THR A 316 -25.28 1.75 -15.03
C THR A 316 -25.36 1.65 -16.54
N LEU A 317 -26.49 1.17 -17.05
CA LEU A 317 -26.79 1.25 -18.48
C LEU A 317 -27.07 2.71 -18.83
N ARG A 318 -26.42 3.23 -19.88
CA ARG A 318 -26.59 4.62 -20.29
C ARG A 318 -28.06 4.94 -20.58
N PRO A 319 -28.54 6.16 -20.26
CA PRO A 319 -29.94 6.56 -20.51
C PRO A 319 -30.33 6.60 -21.99
N ASP A 320 -29.36 6.71 -22.89
CA ASP A 320 -29.53 6.76 -24.35
C ASP A 320 -29.30 5.39 -25.03
N ALA A 321 -29.21 4.31 -24.25
CA ALA A 321 -28.99 2.96 -24.77
C ALA A 321 -30.15 2.51 -25.69
N PRO A 322 -29.88 2.14 -26.95
CA PRO A 322 -30.91 1.69 -27.87
C PRO A 322 -31.52 0.35 -27.41
N PRO A 323 -32.80 0.08 -27.71
CA PRO A 323 -33.37 -1.23 -27.44
C PRO A 323 -32.73 -2.31 -28.31
N GLY A 324 -32.55 -3.50 -27.76
CA GLY A 324 -31.91 -4.61 -28.45
C GLY A 324 -31.24 -5.62 -27.51
N GLU A 325 -30.49 -6.53 -28.11
CA GLU A 325 -29.66 -7.50 -27.40
C GLU A 325 -28.27 -6.95 -27.15
N TYR A 326 -27.79 -7.14 -25.92
CA TYR A 326 -26.51 -6.67 -25.42
C TYR A 326 -25.66 -7.86 -25.03
N LYS A 327 -24.37 -7.76 -25.36
CA LYS A 327 -23.34 -8.68 -24.92
C LYS A 327 -22.70 -8.12 -23.66
N LEU A 328 -22.78 -8.88 -22.58
CA LEU A 328 -22.11 -8.59 -21.32
C LEU A 328 -20.75 -9.27 -21.30
N VAL A 329 -19.68 -8.50 -21.18
CA VAL A 329 -18.30 -9.01 -21.18
C VAL A 329 -17.62 -8.60 -19.89
N ALA A 330 -16.92 -9.52 -19.24
CA ALA A 330 -16.09 -9.24 -18.08
C ALA A 330 -14.66 -9.75 -18.31
N GLY A 331 -13.67 -9.03 -17.82
CA GLY A 331 -12.28 -9.41 -18.02
C GLY A 331 -11.33 -8.71 -17.07
N LEU A 332 -10.06 -9.10 -17.17
CA LEU A 332 -8.97 -8.53 -16.40
C LEU A 332 -8.02 -7.80 -17.33
N TRP A 333 -7.36 -6.77 -16.82
CA TRP A 333 -6.39 -6.00 -17.57
C TRP A 333 -5.29 -5.45 -16.66
N ASP A 334 -4.11 -5.24 -17.23
CA ASP A 334 -3.00 -4.62 -16.53
C ASP A 334 -3.09 -3.10 -16.68
N ARG A 335 -3.30 -2.40 -15.56
CA ARG A 335 -3.46 -0.95 -15.55
C ARG A 335 -2.20 -0.15 -15.89
N TYR A 336 -1.03 -0.77 -15.75
CA TYR A 336 0.25 -0.12 -16.03
C TYR A 336 0.60 -0.20 -17.52
N THR A 337 0.19 -1.26 -18.21
CA THR A 337 0.46 -1.46 -19.64
C THR A 337 -0.75 -1.16 -20.53
N GLY A 338 -1.96 -1.12 -19.96
CA GLY A 338 -3.22 -0.96 -20.70
C GLY A 338 -3.65 -2.22 -21.45
N VAL A 339 -2.97 -3.35 -21.25
CA VAL A 339 -3.22 -4.60 -21.97
C VAL A 339 -4.28 -5.43 -21.26
N ARG A 340 -5.28 -5.88 -22.03
CA ARG A 340 -6.30 -6.82 -21.56
C ARG A 340 -5.77 -8.25 -21.60
N LEU A 341 -6.17 -9.05 -20.61
CA LEU A 341 -5.75 -10.45 -20.50
C LEU A 341 -6.63 -11.32 -21.37
N HIS A 342 -5.96 -12.14 -22.18
CA HIS A 342 -6.65 -13.05 -23.08
C HIS A 342 -7.10 -14.32 -22.36
N LEU A 343 -8.16 -14.93 -22.88
CA LEU A 343 -8.62 -16.26 -22.48
C LEU A 343 -7.61 -17.33 -22.92
N LEU A 344 -7.50 -18.38 -22.12
CA LEU A 344 -6.71 -19.57 -22.41
C LEU A 344 -7.65 -20.71 -22.83
N ASP A 345 -7.27 -21.47 -23.85
CA ASP A 345 -8.00 -22.67 -24.27
C ASP A 345 -7.78 -23.85 -23.31
N SER A 346 -8.40 -24.99 -23.61
CA SER A 346 -8.27 -26.22 -22.81
C SER A 346 -6.84 -26.77 -22.74
N ASN A 347 -5.98 -26.44 -23.69
CA ASN A 347 -4.57 -26.82 -23.73
C ASN A 347 -3.66 -25.77 -23.09
N GLY A 348 -4.22 -24.64 -22.63
CA GLY A 348 -3.47 -23.52 -22.05
C GLY A 348 -2.88 -22.56 -23.09
N ALA A 349 -3.26 -22.67 -24.36
CA ALA A 349 -2.85 -21.73 -25.41
C ALA A 349 -3.69 -20.45 -25.36
N VAL A 350 -3.06 -19.33 -25.75
CA VAL A 350 -3.68 -18.01 -25.74
C VAL A 350 -4.68 -17.89 -26.91
N THR A 351 -5.90 -17.46 -26.62
CA THR A 351 -6.94 -17.16 -27.63
C THR A 351 -6.98 -15.68 -27.98
N GLU A 352 -7.70 -15.30 -29.04
CA GLU A 352 -7.89 -13.88 -29.42
C GLU A 352 -8.89 -13.13 -28.53
N ALA A 353 -9.65 -13.83 -27.69
CA ALA A 353 -10.65 -13.21 -26.85
C ALA A 353 -10.02 -12.58 -25.60
N ASP A 354 -10.23 -11.28 -25.41
CA ASP A 354 -9.66 -10.44 -24.34
C ASP A 354 -10.62 -10.23 -23.14
N GLY A 355 -11.68 -11.05 -23.07
CA GLY A 355 -12.69 -11.02 -22.04
C GLY A 355 -13.69 -12.17 -22.14
N VAL A 356 -14.26 -12.54 -21.00
CA VAL A 356 -15.29 -13.57 -20.87
C VAL A 356 -16.65 -12.97 -21.22
N ALA A 357 -17.28 -13.49 -22.28
CA ALA A 357 -18.63 -13.10 -22.66
C ALA A 357 -19.67 -13.75 -21.74
N LEU A 358 -20.03 -13.13 -20.60
CA LEU A 358 -20.95 -13.68 -19.60
C LEU A 358 -22.29 -14.10 -20.22
N THR A 359 -22.91 -13.21 -20.99
CA THR A 359 -24.11 -13.51 -21.77
C THR A 359 -24.14 -12.66 -23.05
N SER A 360 -24.75 -13.18 -24.11
CA SER A 360 -25.05 -12.43 -25.34
C SER A 360 -26.54 -12.10 -25.48
N LEU A 361 -27.36 -12.48 -24.49
CA LEU A 361 -28.83 -12.42 -24.56
C LEU A 361 -29.41 -11.43 -23.54
N PHE A 362 -28.66 -10.39 -23.17
CA PHE A 362 -29.17 -9.36 -22.26
C PHE A 362 -30.09 -8.41 -23.03
N VAL A 363 -31.35 -8.26 -22.62
CA VAL A 363 -32.34 -7.52 -23.42
C VAL A 363 -32.63 -6.15 -22.81
N VAL A 364 -32.46 -5.10 -23.61
CA VAL A 364 -32.97 -3.76 -23.31
C VAL A 364 -34.29 -3.58 -24.08
N PRO A 365 -35.43 -3.52 -23.38
CA PRO A 365 -36.72 -3.41 -24.03
C PRO A 365 -36.90 -2.03 -24.69
N PRO A 366 -37.81 -1.92 -25.68
CA PRO A 366 -38.14 -0.67 -26.37
C PRO A 366 -38.71 0.42 -25.46
#